data_AF-A0A4Q3UQQ4-F1
#
_entry.id   AF-A0A4Q3UQQ4-F1
#
_cell.length_a   1.000
_cell.length_b   1.000
_cell.length_c   1.000
_cell.angle_alpha   90.00
_cell.angle_beta   90.00
_cell.angle_gamma   90.00
#
_symmetry.space_group_name_H-M   'P 1'
#
loop_
_entity.id
_entity.type
_entity.pdbx_description
1 polymer ?
#
loop_
_entity_poly.entity_id
_entity_poly.type
_entity_poly.pdbx_seq_one_letter_code
_entity_poly.pdbx_strand_id
1 'polypeptide(L)'
;VCERGTPGETYCVGGDQERANIEVVRAILAAVGAPESLIAYVKDRPGHDHRYAIDASKIREELGWRPTESFESGLAKTVRWYEDNPAWIEHVRTGAYRDWVAAQYGAVA
;
A
#
# COMPACT_ATOMS: atom_id res chain seq x y z
N VAL A 1 -9.72 12.42 -15.47
CA VAL A 1 -9.06 11.33 -16.25
C VAL A 1 -10.10 10.40 -16.83
N CYS A 2 -10.95 9.77 -15.99
CA CYS A 2 -12.04 8.89 -16.47
C CYS A 2 -13.01 9.55 -17.46
N GLU A 3 -13.29 10.85 -17.31
CA GLU A 3 -14.15 11.62 -18.21
C GLU A 3 -13.63 11.75 -19.65
N ARG A 4 -12.33 11.48 -19.87
CA ARG A 4 -11.67 11.61 -21.17
C ARG A 4 -11.31 10.26 -21.80
N GLY A 5 -11.67 9.15 -21.15
CA GLY A 5 -11.40 7.81 -21.64
C GLY A 5 -12.28 7.44 -22.84
N THR A 6 -11.75 6.63 -23.75
CA THR A 6 -12.50 6.11 -24.90
C THR A 6 -13.38 4.92 -24.47
N PRO A 7 -14.70 4.90 -24.78
CA PRO A 7 -15.55 3.75 -24.49
C PRO A 7 -15.03 2.46 -25.14
N GLY A 8 -15.01 1.37 -24.38
CA GLY A 8 -14.48 0.08 -24.81
C GLY A 8 -12.98 -0.11 -24.58
N GLU A 9 -12.24 0.96 -24.28
CA GLU A 9 -10.82 0.86 -23.98
C GLU A 9 -10.55 0.51 -22.52
N THR A 10 -9.45 -0.21 -22.28
CA THR A 10 -8.89 -0.44 -20.95
C THR A 10 -7.60 0.34 -20.79
N TYR A 11 -7.43 0.96 -19.62
CA TYR A 11 -6.26 1.76 -19.26
C TYR A 11 -5.67 1.26 -17.94
N CYS A 12 -4.45 0.74 -17.98
CA CYS A 12 -3.70 0.40 -16.79
C CYS A 12 -3.24 1.67 -16.06
N VAL A 13 -3.38 1.70 -14.73
CA VAL A 13 -2.98 2.82 -13.87
C VAL A 13 -1.88 2.34 -12.94
N GLY A 14 -0.73 3.03 -12.91
CA GLY A 14 0.43 2.63 -12.13
C GLY A 14 1.35 3.80 -11.83
N GLY A 15 2.08 3.70 -10.71
CA GLY A 15 2.98 4.75 -10.23
C GLY A 15 4.42 4.67 -10.73
N ASP A 16 4.79 3.56 -11.39
CA ASP A 16 6.19 3.25 -11.76
C ASP A 16 7.13 3.24 -10.53
N GLN A 17 6.69 2.56 -9.46
CA GLN A 17 7.37 2.51 -8.15
C GLN A 17 7.43 1.06 -7.65
N GLU A 18 8.01 0.15 -8.45
CA GLU A 18 8.23 -1.23 -8.01
C GLU A 18 9.16 -1.27 -6.79
N ARG A 19 8.74 -1.97 -5.73
CA ARG A 19 9.51 -2.16 -4.50
C ARG A 19 9.21 -3.52 -3.91
N ALA A 20 10.19 -4.14 -3.26
CA ALA A 20 9.96 -5.33 -2.48
C ALA A 20 9.23 -4.98 -1.17
N ASN A 21 8.38 -5.91 -0.68
CA ASN A 21 7.63 -5.70 0.57
C ASN A 21 8.53 -5.29 1.75
N ILE A 22 9.72 -5.91 1.86
CA ILE A 22 10.67 -5.60 2.95
C ILE A 22 11.19 -4.16 2.89
N GLU A 23 11.34 -3.58 1.70
CA GLU A 23 11.77 -2.18 1.55
C GLU A 23 10.68 -1.22 2.02
N VAL A 24 9.41 -1.55 1.75
CA VAL A 24 8.26 -0.77 2.22
C VAL A 24 8.17 -0.82 3.74
N VAL A 25 8.32 -1.99 4.37
CA VAL A 25 8.30 -2.11 5.84
C VAL A 25 9.43 -1.30 6.49
N ARG A 26 10.65 -1.39 5.96
CA ARG A 26 11.79 -0.58 6.46
C ARG A 26 11.53 0.91 6.33
N ALA A 27 10.96 1.36 5.20
CA ALA A 27 10.62 2.76 5.00
C ALA A 27 9.56 3.25 6.00
N ILE A 28 8.55 2.41 6.31
CA ILE A 28 7.55 2.72 7.35
C ILE A 28 8.23 2.85 8.72
N LEU A 29 9.03 1.86 9.13
CA LEU A 29 9.72 1.88 10.42
C LEU A 29 10.61 3.11 10.58
N ALA A 30 11.38 3.45 9.54
CA ALA A 30 12.19 4.66 9.52
C ALA A 30 11.32 5.94 9.66
N ALA A 31 10.19 6.01 8.95
CA ALA A 31 9.30 7.17 8.98
C ALA A 31 8.67 7.41 10.36
N VAL A 32 8.40 6.34 11.12
CA VAL A 32 7.82 6.42 12.48
C VAL A 32 8.88 6.34 13.60
N GLY A 33 10.17 6.25 13.26
CA GLY A 33 11.25 6.15 14.25
C GLY A 33 11.29 4.82 15.02
N ALA A 34 10.80 3.73 14.43
CA ALA A 34 10.78 2.41 15.04
C ALA A 34 11.97 1.53 14.60
N PRO A 35 12.44 0.60 15.46
CA PRO A 35 13.59 -0.25 15.13
C PRO A 35 13.20 -1.39 14.18
N GLU A 36 14.14 -1.78 13.30
CA GLU A 36 13.98 -2.95 12.42
C GLU A 36 13.81 -4.28 13.18
N SER A 37 14.13 -4.33 14.48
CA SER A 37 13.91 -5.51 15.32
C SER A 37 12.43 -5.89 15.48
N LEU A 38 11.49 -5.00 15.10
CA LEU A 38 10.05 -5.32 15.04
C LEU A 38 9.67 -6.16 13.82
N ILE A 39 10.57 -6.35 12.85
CA ILE A 39 10.32 -7.18 11.68
C ILE A 39 10.38 -8.66 12.09
N ALA A 40 9.29 -9.39 11.84
CA ALA A 40 9.22 -10.83 11.99
C ALA A 40 8.98 -11.50 10.63
N TYR A 41 9.82 -12.49 10.30
CA TYR A 41 9.58 -13.35 9.15
C TYR A 41 8.62 -14.46 9.53
N VAL A 42 7.52 -14.56 8.80
CA VAL A 42 6.45 -15.54 9.04
C VAL A 42 6.34 -16.51 7.87
N LYS A 43 5.52 -17.55 8.02
CA LYS A 43 5.21 -18.48 6.94
C LYS A 43 4.64 -17.72 5.73
N ASP A 44 5.13 -18.06 4.54
CA ASP A 44 4.69 -17.42 3.31
C ASP A 44 3.23 -17.75 2.95
N ARG A 45 2.61 -16.86 2.17
CA ARG A 45 1.23 -17.00 1.70
C ARG A 45 1.15 -18.11 0.63
N PRO A 46 0.21 -19.07 0.75
CA PRO A 46 -0.06 -20.01 -0.34
C PRO A 46 -0.44 -19.27 -1.63
N GLY A 47 0.29 -19.53 -2.72
CA GLY A 47 0.08 -18.88 -4.02
C GLY A 47 0.54 -17.41 -4.07
N HIS A 48 1.64 -17.07 -3.39
CA HIS A 48 2.18 -15.72 -3.39
C HIS A 48 2.74 -15.33 -4.77
N ASP A 49 2.07 -14.44 -5.48
CA ASP A 49 2.62 -13.78 -6.66
C ASP A 49 3.75 -12.83 -6.24
N HIS A 50 4.97 -13.08 -6.72
CA HIS A 50 6.16 -12.38 -6.23
C HIS A 50 6.36 -10.98 -6.81
N ARG A 51 5.73 -10.65 -7.95
CA ARG A 51 5.96 -9.39 -8.63
C ARG A 51 4.71 -8.93 -9.37
N TYR A 52 4.28 -7.72 -9.05
CA TYR A 52 3.35 -6.97 -9.87
C TYR A 52 4.03 -5.72 -10.39
N ALA A 53 3.94 -5.52 -11.70
CA ALA A 53 4.47 -4.37 -12.39
C ALA A 53 3.47 -3.95 -13.47
N ILE A 54 3.06 -2.69 -13.44
CA ILE A 54 2.05 -2.14 -14.34
C ILE A 54 2.74 -1.25 -15.37
N ASP A 55 2.54 -1.55 -16.65
CA ASP A 55 2.81 -0.59 -17.71
C ASP A 55 1.63 0.38 -17.85
N ALA A 56 1.86 1.63 -17.44
CA ALA A 56 0.89 2.73 -17.55
C ALA A 56 1.15 3.62 -18.79
N SER A 57 1.90 3.15 -19.79
CA SER A 57 2.21 3.90 -21.02
C SER A 57 0.98 4.47 -21.71
N LYS A 58 0.00 3.61 -21.97
CA LYS A 58 -1.25 3.97 -22.66
C LYS A 58 -1.98 5.16 -22.02
N ILE A 59 -2.19 5.13 -20.70
CA ILE A 59 -2.94 6.20 -20.02
C ILE A 59 -2.15 7.52 -19.96
N ARG A 60 -0.80 7.44 -19.90
CA ARG A 60 0.05 8.65 -19.97
C ARG A 60 -0.01 9.29 -21.35
N GLU A 61 0.03 8.48 -22.40
CA GLU A 61 0.11 8.95 -23.78
C GLU A 61 -1.24 9.45 -24.29
N GLU A 62 -2.32 8.70 -24.05
CA GLU A 62 -3.64 9.05 -24.56
C GLU A 62 -4.37 10.07 -23.67
N LEU A 63 -4.25 9.96 -22.35
CA LEU A 63 -5.04 10.78 -21.41
C LEU A 63 -4.21 11.82 -20.65
N GLY A 64 -2.89 11.84 -20.86
CA GLY A 64 -1.96 12.74 -20.17
C GLY A 64 -1.84 12.49 -18.67
N TRP A 65 -2.35 11.37 -18.16
CA TRP A 65 -2.32 11.10 -16.72
C TRP A 65 -0.92 10.72 -16.27
N ARG A 66 -0.47 11.26 -15.13
CA ARG A 66 0.76 10.87 -14.45
C ARG A 66 0.53 10.91 -12.94
N PRO A 67 1.21 10.06 -12.15
CA PRO A 67 1.20 10.19 -10.70
C PRO A 67 1.79 11.55 -10.30
N THR A 68 1.20 12.17 -9.28
CA THR A 68 1.67 13.45 -8.72
C THR A 68 2.55 13.26 -7.48
N GLU A 69 2.55 12.06 -6.90
CA GLU A 69 3.32 11.69 -5.72
C GLU A 69 4.40 10.68 -6.11
N SER A 70 5.57 10.79 -5.48
CA SER A 70 6.54 9.69 -5.39
C SER A 70 6.15 8.73 -4.26
N PHE A 71 6.83 7.58 -4.17
CA PHE A 71 6.64 6.67 -3.04
C PHE A 71 6.93 7.35 -1.70
N GLU A 72 8.01 8.12 -1.61
CA GLU A 72 8.47 8.76 -0.38
C GLU A 72 7.51 9.85 0.08
N SER A 73 7.05 10.70 -0.85
CA SER A 73 6.09 11.76 -0.55
C SER A 73 4.71 11.20 -0.19
N GLY A 74 4.25 10.16 -0.89
CA GLY A 74 3.03 9.45 -0.57
C GLY A 74 3.09 8.75 0.79
N LEU A 75 4.20 8.07 1.11
CA LEU A 75 4.41 7.40 2.39
C LEU A 75 4.38 8.40 3.56
N ALA A 76 5.11 9.52 3.44
CA ALA A 76 5.13 10.56 4.47
C ALA A 76 3.72 11.12 4.75
N LYS A 77 2.94 11.39 3.70
CA LYS A 77 1.55 11.81 3.81
C LYS A 77 0.66 10.74 4.43
N THR A 78 0.90 9.48 4.10
CA THR A 78 0.14 8.34 4.65
C THR A 78 0.38 8.20 6.14
N VAL A 79 1.65 8.17 6.60
CA VAL A 79 2.00 8.10 8.02
C VAL A 79 1.33 9.23 8.80
N ARG A 80 1.50 10.46 8.33
CA ARG A 80 0.88 11.64 8.93
C ARG A 80 -0.64 11.52 9.02
N TRP A 81 -1.28 11.02 7.96
CA TRP A 81 -2.73 10.83 7.97
C TRP A 81 -3.17 9.85 9.06
N TYR A 82 -2.45 8.74 9.27
CA TYR A 82 -2.77 7.81 10.37
C TYR A 82 -2.58 8.45 11.75
N GLU A 83 -1.52 9.24 11.94
CA GLU A 83 -1.28 9.97 13.19
C GLU A 83 -2.38 11.00 13.48
N ASP A 84 -2.85 11.70 12.46
CA ASP A 84 -3.87 12.76 12.56
C ASP A 84 -5.31 12.21 12.67
N ASN A 85 -5.55 10.91 12.42
CA ASN A 85 -6.91 10.32 12.34
C ASN A 85 -7.16 9.13 13.31
N PRO A 86 -6.85 9.23 14.61
CA PRO A 86 -7.02 8.11 15.56
C PRO A 86 -8.48 7.69 15.73
N ALA A 87 -9.44 8.62 15.67
CA ALA A 87 -10.86 8.32 15.79
C ALA A 87 -11.36 7.42 14.63
N TRP A 88 -10.85 7.65 13.43
CA TRP A 88 -11.17 6.80 12.27
C TRP A 88 -10.61 5.40 12.46
N ILE A 89 -9.35 5.30 12.94
CA ILE A 89 -8.69 4.02 13.20
C ILE A 89 -9.48 3.19 14.21
N GLU A 90 -9.89 3.79 15.33
CA GLU A 90 -10.68 3.09 16.35
C GLU A 90 -12.05 2.62 15.82
N HIS A 91 -12.68 3.40 14.93
CA HIS A 91 -13.94 3.01 14.32
C HIS A 91 -13.81 1.78 13.41
N VAL A 92 -12.70 1.65 12.67
CA VAL A 92 -12.51 0.51 11.75
C VAL A 92 -11.90 -0.72 12.44
N ARG A 93 -11.23 -0.57 13.59
CA ARG A 93 -10.65 -1.67 14.39
C ARG A 93 -11.69 -2.37 15.28
N THR A 94 -12.77 -2.82 14.65
CA THR A 94 -13.89 -3.52 15.28
C THR A 94 -13.48 -4.89 15.86
N GLY A 95 -14.40 -5.54 16.60
CA GLY A 95 -14.18 -6.91 17.09
C GLY A 95 -13.85 -7.89 15.96
N ALA A 96 -14.55 -7.81 14.83
CA ALA A 96 -14.30 -8.66 13.66
C ALA A 96 -12.89 -8.50 13.09
N TYR A 97 -12.33 -7.28 13.12
CA TYR A 97 -10.94 -7.05 12.73
C TYR A 97 -9.97 -7.80 13.67
N ARG A 98 -10.20 -7.74 14.99
CA ARG A 98 -9.34 -8.41 15.99
C ARG A 98 -9.41 -9.92 15.86
N ASP A 99 -10.62 -10.47 15.68
CA ASP A 99 -10.83 -11.91 15.48
C ASP A 99 -10.13 -12.41 14.22
N TRP A 100 -10.20 -11.62 13.13
CA TRP A 100 -9.50 -11.94 11.89
C TRP A 100 -7.97 -11.93 12.07
N VAL A 101 -7.41 -10.92 12.76
CA VAL A 101 -5.97 -10.87 13.06
C VAL A 101 -5.55 -12.11 13.85
N ALA A 102 -6.31 -12.48 14.89
CA ALA A 102 -6.04 -13.66 15.71
C ALA A 102 -6.08 -14.97 14.89
N ALA A 103 -7.04 -15.10 13.98
CA ALA A 103 -7.16 -16.29 13.13
C ALA A 103 -6.01 -16.42 12.12
N GLN A 104 -5.50 -15.30 11.56
CA GLN A 104 -4.46 -15.33 10.53
C GLN A 104 -3.04 -15.36 11.10
N TYR A 105 -2.81 -14.64 12.20
CA TYR A 105 -1.46 -14.41 12.75
C TYR A 105 -1.27 -14.99 14.16
N GLY A 106 -2.32 -15.58 14.75
CA GLY A 106 -2.33 -16.00 16.15
C GLY A 106 -2.66 -14.85 17.10
N ALA A 107 -2.81 -15.15 18.39
CA ALA A 107 -2.83 -14.10 19.40
C ALA A 107 -1.47 -13.37 19.35
N VAL A 108 -1.50 -12.05 19.15
CA VAL A 108 -0.33 -11.20 19.32
C VAL A 108 0.17 -11.45 20.76
N ALA A 109 1.36 -12.03 20.90
CA ALA A 109 2.00 -12.23 22.20
C ALA A 109 2.35 -10.87 22.83
#